data_AF-W4IKL4-F1
#
_entry.id   AF-W4IKL4-F1
#
_cell.length_a   1.000
_cell.length_b   1.000
_cell.length_c   1.000
_cell.angle_alpha   90.00
_cell.angle_beta   90.00
_cell.angle_gamma   90.00
#
_symmetry.space_group_name_H-M   'P 1'
#
loop_
_entity.id
_entity.type
_entity.pdbx_description
1 polymer ?
#
loop_
_entity_poly.entity_id
_entity_poly.type
_entity_poly.pdbx_seq_one_letter_code
_entity_poly.pdbx_strand_id
1 'polypeptide(L)'
;MLELDTLINNYLNANMNIIDNEKVKLLYNLMDIDTTNMLKLFYFYSNQENRSMDKLSKLMKVKDEKIIQDTFNLLIDILNNNQKYISTQ
;
A
#
# COMPACT_ATOMS: atom_id res chain seq x y z
N MET A 1 5.57 -9.55 10.50
CA MET A 1 4.11 -9.82 10.53
C MET A 1 3.36 -8.73 11.29
N LEU A 2 3.81 -8.30 12.48
CA LEU A 2 3.22 -7.16 13.23
C LEU A 2 3.30 -5.77 12.54
N GLU A 3 4.38 -5.51 11.79
CA GLU A 3 4.59 -4.20 11.14
C GLU A 3 3.59 -3.92 10.02
N LEU A 4 3.28 -4.91 9.17
CA LEU A 4 2.37 -4.72 8.04
C LEU A 4 0.95 -4.39 8.55
N ASP A 5 0.48 -5.16 9.53
CA ASP A 5 -0.82 -4.96 10.17
C ASP A 5 -0.90 -3.57 10.81
N THR A 6 0.17 -3.13 11.46
CA THR A 6 0.25 -1.79 12.06
C THR A 6 0.15 -0.69 10.99
N LEU A 7 0.92 -0.81 9.90
CA LEU A 7 0.91 0.18 8.82
C LEU A 7 -0.46 0.32 8.16
N ILE A 8 -1.11 -0.82 7.88
CA ILE A 8 -2.45 -0.85 7.27
C ILE A 8 -3.48 -0.30 8.27
N ASN A 9 -3.47 -0.75 9.53
CA ASN A 9 -4.43 -0.30 10.54
C ASN A 9 -4.31 1.21 10.82
N ASN A 10 -3.10 1.75 10.89
CA ASN A 10 -2.89 3.20 11.03
C ASN A 10 -3.52 3.97 9.87
N TYR A 11 -3.29 3.52 8.64
CA TYR A 11 -3.89 4.14 7.46
C TYR A 11 -5.43 4.05 7.51
N LEU A 12 -5.98 2.88 7.82
CA LEU A 12 -7.43 2.69 7.92
C LEU A 12 -8.04 3.61 8.97
N ASN A 13 -7.44 3.69 10.16
CA ASN A 13 -7.91 4.54 11.25
C ASN A 13 -7.86 6.04 10.88
N ALA A 14 -6.78 6.48 10.23
CA ALA A 14 -6.62 7.87 9.81
C ALA A 14 -7.58 8.28 8.68
N ASN A 15 -8.05 7.32 7.88
CA ASN A 15 -8.84 7.58 6.67
C ASN A 15 -10.24 6.95 6.70
N MET A 16 -10.69 6.40 7.84
CA MET A 16 -11.92 5.60 7.93
C MET A 16 -13.15 6.32 7.37
N ASN A 17 -13.23 7.64 7.58
CA ASN A 17 -14.34 8.48 7.15
C ASN A 17 -14.37 8.76 5.64
N ILE A 18 -13.30 8.43 4.92
CA ILE A 18 -13.14 8.70 3.48
C ILE A 18 -12.82 7.42 2.68
N ILE A 19 -12.88 6.24 3.31
CA ILE A 19 -12.75 4.96 2.61
C ILE A 19 -14.09 4.63 1.97
N ASP A 20 -14.12 4.65 0.65
CA ASP A 20 -15.25 4.25 -0.16
C ASP A 20 -15.07 2.83 -0.72
N ASN A 21 -16.08 2.36 -1.46
CA ASN A 21 -16.07 1.04 -2.08
C ASN A 21 -14.94 0.86 -3.11
N GLU A 22 -14.44 1.94 -3.70
CA GLU A 22 -13.33 1.87 -4.65
C GLU A 22 -12.01 1.61 -3.93
N LYS A 23 -11.74 2.37 -2.85
CA LYS A 23 -10.57 2.12 -1.99
C LYS A 23 -10.58 0.73 -1.38
N VAL A 24 -11.75 0.22 -0.98
CA VAL A 24 -11.88 -1.15 -0.47
C VAL A 24 -11.44 -2.18 -1.52
N LYS A 25 -11.82 -2.03 -2.79
CA LYS A 25 -11.37 -2.93 -3.87
C LYS A 25 -9.86 -2.88 -4.06
N LEU A 26 -9.26 -1.69 -4.00
CA LEU A 26 -7.81 -1.52 -4.10
C LEU A 26 -7.08 -2.17 -2.91
N LEU A 27 -7.64 -2.08 -1.69
CA LEU A 27 -7.12 -2.80 -0.53
C LEU A 27 -7.16 -4.32 -0.72
N TYR A 28 -8.24 -4.87 -1.32
CA TYR A 28 -8.30 -6.29 -1.65
C TYR A 28 -7.21 -6.71 -2.64
N ASN A 29 -6.88 -5.88 -3.63
CA ASN A 29 -5.76 -6.17 -4.53
C ASN A 29 -4.42 -6.27 -3.80
N LEU A 30 -4.20 -5.44 -2.77
CA LEU A 30 -3.00 -5.52 -1.93
C LEU A 30 -3.01 -6.78 -1.05
N MET A 31 -4.16 -7.16 -0.50
CA MET A 31 -4.31 -8.37 0.33
C MET A 31 -4.14 -9.68 -0.46
N ASP A 32 -4.39 -9.65 -1.77
CA ASP A 32 -4.16 -10.78 -2.69
C ASP A 32 -2.67 -11.07 -2.91
N ILE A 33 -1.78 -10.13 -2.60
CA ILE A 33 -0.32 -10.32 -2.61
C ILE A 33 0.08 -10.98 -1.29
N ASP A 34 0.87 -12.05 -1.37
CA ASP A 34 1.32 -12.73 -0.15
C ASP A 34 2.11 -11.79 0.77
N THR A 35 2.00 -12.03 2.08
CA THR A 35 2.57 -11.18 3.12
C THR A 35 4.07 -10.95 2.95
N THR A 36 4.81 -11.94 2.43
CA THR A 36 6.26 -11.81 2.23
C THR A 36 6.58 -10.80 1.13
N ASN A 37 5.88 -10.88 0.01
CA ASN A 37 6.05 -9.93 -1.08
C ASN A 37 5.50 -8.55 -0.73
N MET A 38 4.41 -8.46 0.03
CA MET A 38 3.94 -7.19 0.59
C MET A 38 5.00 -6.52 1.48
N LEU A 39 5.60 -7.25 2.42
CA LEU A 39 6.69 -6.71 3.25
C LEU A 39 7.88 -6.21 2.43
N LYS A 40 8.29 -6.97 1.39
CA LYS A 40 9.36 -6.54 0.47
C LYS A 40 9.00 -5.25 -0.27
N LEU A 41 7.75 -5.11 -0.73
CA LEU A 41 7.29 -3.88 -1.38
C LEU A 41 7.32 -2.69 -0.42
N PHE A 42 6.80 -2.85 0.80
CA PHE A 42 6.83 -1.82 1.83
C PHE A 42 8.26 -1.38 2.18
N TYR A 43 9.17 -2.33 2.39
CA TYR A 43 10.59 -2.02 2.63
C TYR A 43 11.21 -1.31 1.44
N PHE A 44 10.99 -1.79 0.22
CA PHE A 44 11.61 -1.23 -0.99
C PHE A 44 11.12 0.19 -1.28
N TYR A 45 9.82 0.44 -1.17
CA TYR A 45 9.19 1.75 -1.46
C TYR A 45 9.25 2.76 -0.29
N SER A 46 9.75 2.33 0.88
CA SER A 46 10.11 3.26 1.96
C SER A 46 11.17 4.27 1.49
N ASN A 47 12.06 3.86 0.59
CA ASN A 47 12.90 4.75 -0.18
C ASN A 47 12.09 5.34 -1.35
N GLN A 48 12.00 6.68 -1.41
CA GLN A 48 11.21 7.38 -2.42
C GLN A 48 11.78 7.22 -3.84
N GLU A 49 13.09 7.07 -4.00
CA GLU A 49 13.75 6.87 -5.31
C GLU A 49 13.38 5.52 -5.96
N ASN A 50 12.88 4.60 -5.15
CA ASN A 50 12.52 3.25 -5.56
C ASN A 50 11.05 3.12 -5.98
N ARG A 51 10.26 4.19 -5.95
CA ARG A 51 8.81 4.17 -6.23
C ARG A 51 8.52 4.03 -7.72
N SER A 52 8.55 2.79 -8.21
CA SER A 52 8.13 2.40 -9.56
C SER A 52 7.06 1.31 -9.51
N MET A 53 6.09 1.37 -10.42
CA MET A 53 5.01 0.37 -10.52
C MET A 53 5.49 -1.03 -10.88
N ASP A 54 6.65 -1.16 -11.53
CA ASP A 54 7.15 -2.42 -12.11
C ASP A 54 7.18 -3.58 -11.12
N LYS A 55 7.49 -3.32 -9.85
CA LYS A 55 7.56 -4.40 -8.86
C LYS A 55 6.18 -4.82 -8.39
N LEU A 56 5.26 -3.88 -8.21
CA LEU A 56 3.88 -4.19 -7.87
C LEU A 56 3.18 -4.95 -9.01
N SER A 57 3.33 -4.50 -10.26
CA SER A 57 2.68 -5.12 -11.42
C SER A 57 3.08 -6.58 -11.65
N LYS A 58 4.32 -6.93 -11.30
CA LYS A 58 4.83 -8.32 -11.35
C LYS A 58 4.20 -9.23 -10.28
N LEU A 59 3.72 -8.65 -9.18
CA LEU A 59 3.13 -9.37 -8.05
C LEU A 59 1.61 -9.41 -8.11
N MET A 60 0.97 -8.47 -8.81
CA MET A 60 -0.47 -8.45 -9.02
C MET A 60 -0.93 -9.47 -10.06
N LYS A 61 -2.04 -10.14 -9.75
CA LYS A 61 -2.75 -11.03 -10.69
C LYS A 61 -3.47 -10.23 -11.78
N VAL A 62 -4.06 -9.09 -11.40
CA VAL A 62 -4.72 -8.14 -12.31
C VAL A 62 -3.69 -7.56 -13.28
N LYS A 63 -4.06 -7.44 -14.56
CA LYS A 63 -3.22 -6.90 -15.63
C LYS A 63 -3.70 -5.57 -16.21
N ASP A 64 -4.82 -5.06 -15.71
CA ASP A 64 -5.32 -3.73 -16.04
C ASP A 64 -4.38 -2.67 -15.46
N GLU A 65 -3.81 -1.83 -16.34
CA GLU A 65 -2.81 -0.82 -15.98
C GLU A 65 -3.37 0.24 -15.04
N LYS A 66 -4.63 0.64 -15.23
CA LYS A 66 -5.27 1.63 -14.36
C LYS A 66 -5.44 1.06 -12.95
N ILE A 67 -5.93 -0.17 -12.84
CA ILE A 67 -6.07 -0.83 -11.53
C ILE A 67 -4.71 -0.98 -10.83
N ILE A 68 -3.66 -1.32 -11.59
CA ILE A 68 -2.29 -1.41 -11.05
C ILE A 68 -1.82 -0.04 -10.55
N GLN A 69 -2.02 1.03 -11.33
CA GLN A 69 -1.65 2.39 -10.98
C GLN A 69 -2.40 2.89 -9.74
N ASP A 70 -3.70 2.65 -9.65
CA ASP A 70 -4.52 3.06 -8.51
C ASP A 70 -4.14 2.26 -7.25
N THR A 71 -3.85 0.96 -7.39
CA THR A 71 -3.36 0.13 -6.29
C THR A 71 -1.96 0.57 -5.84
N PHE A 72 -1.10 0.96 -6.78
CA PHE A 72 0.23 1.52 -6.48
C PHE A 72 0.11 2.82 -5.69
N ASN A 73 -0.74 3.75 -6.15
CA ASN A 73 -0.99 5.01 -5.46
C ASN A 73 -1.46 4.78 -4.01
N LEU A 74 -2.39 3.84 -3.82
CA LEU A 74 -2.84 3.46 -2.48
C LEU A 74 -1.71 2.93 -1.60
N LEU A 75 -0.85 2.05 -2.12
CA LEU A 75 0.30 1.51 -1.38
C LEU A 75 1.25 2.63 -0.92
N ILE A 76 1.53 3.58 -1.81
CA ILE A 76 2.38 4.74 -1.51
C ILE A 76 1.70 5.65 -0.48
N ASP A 77 0.38 5.84 -0.57
CA ASP A 77 -0.38 6.60 0.42
C ASP A 77 -0.33 5.96 1.81
N ILE A 78 -0.46 4.63 1.90
CA ILE A 78 -0.30 3.89 3.17
C ILE A 78 1.09 4.16 3.76
N LEU A 79 2.15 4.06 2.95
CA LEU A 79 3.52 4.34 3.38
C LEU A 79 3.71 5.79 3.86
N ASN A 80 3.25 6.78 3.09
CA ASN A 80 3.41 8.20 3.40
C ASN A 80 2.62 8.59 4.66
N ASN A 81 1.42 8.02 4.85
CA ASN A 81 0.60 8.27 6.02
C ASN A 81 1.34 7.86 7.30
N ASN A 82 2.04 6.72 7.27
CA ASN A 82 2.82 6.22 8.39
C ASN A 82 4.13 7.00 8.63
N GLN A 83 4.76 7.56 7.59
CA GLN A 83 5.94 8.44 7.78
C GLN A 83 5.59 9.72 8.55
N LYS A 84 4.39 10.28 8.36
CA LYS A 84 3.92 11.46 9.12
C LYS A 84 3.81 11.20 10.61
N TYR A 85 3.50 9.97 11.03
CA TYR A 85 3.41 9.62 12.45
C TYR A 85 4.79 9.50 13.13
N ILE A 86 5.84 9.15 12.37
CA ILE A 86 7.21 9.02 12.89
C ILE A 86 7.87 10.40 13.05
N SER A 87 7.57 11.36 12.18
CA SER A 87 8.16 12.71 12.22
C SER A 87 7.51 13.66 13.23
N THR A 88 6.39 13.26 13.83
CA THR A 88 5.67 14.04 14.88
C THR A 88 5.90 13.53 16.30
N GLN A 89 6.78 12.53 16.49
CA GLN A 89 7.30 12.13 17.80
C GLN A 89 8.71 12.70 18.01
#